data_AF-A0A965Z014-F1
#
_entry.id   AF-A0A965Z014-F1
#
_cell.length_a   1.000
_cell.length_b   1.000
_cell.length_c   1.000
_cell.angle_alpha   90.00
_cell.angle_beta   90.00
_cell.angle_gamma   90.00
#
_symmetry.space_group_name_H-M   'P 1'
#
loop_
_entity.id
_entity.type
_entity.pdbx_description
1 polymer ?
#
loop_
_entity_poly.entity_id
_entity_poly.type
_entity_poly.pdbx_seq_one_letter_code
_entity_poly.pdbx_strand_id
1 'polypeptide(L)'
;PHGTHKVCLDAILASVDMIKEEEWFKDCRIWMYRGAWMEWEIDHIEMAVPLSPEELRQKRNAILRHQSQMESAPFLGDDERLFWQRSEERNRTTADTYWQLGLASYEAIEAFVEYIPVQ
;
A
#
# COMPACT_ATOMS: atom_id res chain seq x y z
N PRO A 1 9.61 0.65 -9.33
CA PRO A 1 8.38 0.79 -10.15
C PRO A 1 8.76 0.90 -11.64
N HIS A 2 7.89 0.49 -12.56
CA HIS A 2 8.14 0.54 -14.01
C HIS A 2 6.94 1.11 -14.77
N GLY A 3 7.15 1.53 -16.02
CA GLY A 3 6.10 2.01 -16.91
C GLY A 3 5.36 3.23 -16.36
N THR A 4 4.04 3.24 -16.51
CA THR A 4 3.17 4.36 -16.09
C THR A 4 3.27 4.67 -14.60
N HIS A 5 3.42 3.66 -13.74
CA HIS A 5 3.61 3.88 -12.30
C HIS A 5 4.88 4.67 -11.98
N LYS A 6 5.97 4.45 -12.73
CA LYS A 6 7.20 5.23 -12.55
C LYS A 6 7.00 6.68 -12.98
N VAL A 7 6.38 6.90 -14.15
CA VAL A 7 6.13 8.26 -14.64
C VAL A 7 5.25 9.06 -13.67
N CYS A 8 4.18 8.46 -13.14
CA CYS A 8 3.32 9.10 -12.15
C CYS A 8 4.09 9.39 -10.84
N LEU A 9 4.92 8.45 -10.38
CA LEU A 9 5.74 8.66 -9.19
C LEU A 9 6.73 9.82 -9.40
N ASP A 10 7.47 9.83 -10.51
CA ASP A 10 8.44 10.87 -10.82
C ASP A 10 7.76 12.26 -10.87
N ALA A 11 6.55 12.35 -11.41
CA ALA A 11 5.76 13.59 -11.42
C ALA A 11 5.33 14.07 -10.02
N ILE A 12 4.91 13.14 -9.15
CA ILE A 12 4.57 13.45 -7.75
C ILE A 12 5.82 13.92 -7.01
N LEU A 13 6.94 13.22 -7.12
CA LEU A 13 8.19 13.59 -6.45
C LEU A 13 8.74 14.93 -6.94
N ALA A 14 8.67 15.22 -8.24
CA ALA A 14 9.03 16.53 -8.77
C ALA A 14 8.14 17.64 -8.20
N SER A 15 6.84 17.38 -8.01
CA SER A 15 5.92 18.33 -7.39
C SER A 15 6.26 18.56 -5.92
N VAL A 16 6.67 17.51 -5.20
CA VAL A 16 7.16 17.59 -3.81
C VAL A 16 8.42 18.44 -3.75
N ASP A 17 9.38 18.23 -4.65
CA ASP A 17 10.63 19.02 -4.68
C ASP A 17 10.38 20.51 -4.91
N MET A 18 9.30 20.88 -5.61
CA MET A 18 8.91 22.28 -5.82
C MET A 18 8.31 22.95 -4.58
N ILE A 19 7.67 22.18 -3.69
CA ILE A 19 6.89 22.70 -2.55
C ILE A 19 7.50 22.36 -1.19
N LYS A 20 8.56 21.56 -1.14
CA LYS A 20 9.14 21.04 0.11
C LYS A 20 9.63 22.12 1.09
N GLU A 21 9.92 23.32 0.59
CA GLU A 21 10.39 24.47 1.39
C GLU A 21 9.24 25.32 1.98
N GLU A 22 8.00 25.05 1.58
CA GLU A 22 6.83 25.77 2.10
C GLU A 22 6.58 25.43 3.57
N GLU A 23 6.20 26.43 4.40
CA GLU A 23 6.07 26.24 5.86
C GLU A 23 5.07 25.13 6.23
N TRP A 24 3.93 25.08 5.54
CA TRP A 24 2.89 24.09 5.77
C TRP A 24 3.31 22.67 5.38
N PHE A 25 4.29 22.54 4.48
CA PHE A 25 4.78 21.24 4.04
C PHE A 25 5.59 20.54 5.13
N LYS A 26 6.20 21.31 6.05
CA LYS A 26 6.93 20.76 7.21
C LYS A 26 6.06 19.94 8.14
N ASP A 27 4.75 20.20 8.15
CA ASP A 27 3.75 19.45 8.92
C ASP A 27 3.12 18.29 8.14
N CYS A 28 3.54 18.06 6.89
CA CYS A 28 3.03 16.99 6.05
C CYS A 28 3.91 15.73 6.14
N ARG A 29 3.30 14.57 5.89
CA ARG A 29 3.96 13.27 5.78
C ARG A 29 3.58 12.61 4.47
N ILE A 30 4.54 12.00 3.78
CA ILE A 30 4.30 11.26 2.55
C ILE A 30 4.51 9.78 2.85
N TRP A 31 3.43 9.00 2.71
CA TRP A 31 3.44 7.56 2.96
C TRP A 31 3.49 6.77 1.65
N MET A 32 4.54 5.97 1.49
CA MET A 32 4.81 5.18 0.31
C MET A 32 4.20 3.79 0.43
N TYR A 33 3.25 3.53 -0.48
CA TYR A 33 2.64 2.23 -0.65
C TYR A 33 3.42 1.39 -1.67
N ARG A 34 3.82 0.16 -1.30
CA ARG A 34 4.66 -0.71 -2.14
C ARG A 34 3.91 -1.37 -3.31
N GLY A 35 2.57 -1.31 -3.28
CA GLY A 35 1.72 -1.88 -4.32
C GLY A 35 1.16 -3.25 -3.95
N ALA A 36 0.26 -3.77 -4.79
CA ALA A 36 -0.44 -5.02 -4.51
C ALA A 36 0.39 -6.30 -4.75
N TRP A 37 1.58 -6.19 -5.35
CA TRP A 37 2.43 -7.33 -5.71
C TRP A 37 3.50 -7.64 -4.67
N MET A 38 3.90 -6.66 -3.85
CA MET A 38 4.90 -6.83 -2.79
C MET A 38 4.49 -5.98 -1.59
N GLU A 39 4.65 -6.53 -0.39
CA GLU A 39 4.56 -5.77 0.86
C GLU A 39 5.95 -5.38 1.34
N TRP A 40 6.02 -4.37 2.20
CA TRP A 40 7.22 -4.09 2.99
C TRP A 40 7.50 -5.26 3.94
N GLU A 41 8.78 -5.62 4.09
CA GLU A 41 9.19 -6.50 5.18
C GLU A 41 8.89 -5.84 6.52
N ILE A 42 8.54 -6.62 7.54
CA ILE A 42 8.03 -6.11 8.82
C ILE A 42 8.98 -5.10 9.48
N ASP A 43 10.28 -5.34 9.38
CA ASP A 43 11.35 -4.49 9.93
C ASP A 43 11.51 -3.16 9.18
N HIS A 44 11.00 -3.05 7.96
CA HIS A 44 10.97 -1.82 7.17
C HIS A 44 9.67 -1.03 7.32
N ILE A 45 8.64 -1.56 7.99
CA ILE A 45 7.35 -0.85 8.12
C ILE A 45 7.51 0.31 9.11
N GLU A 46 7.22 1.53 8.66
CA GLU A 46 7.26 2.74 9.49
C GLU A 46 5.87 3.20 9.92
N MET A 47 4.83 2.82 9.16
CA MET A 47 3.43 3.06 9.49
C MET A 47 2.59 1.82 9.22
N ALA A 48 1.94 1.31 10.26
CA ALA A 48 0.99 0.21 10.20
C ALA A 48 -0.42 0.71 10.52
N VAL A 49 -1.33 0.62 9.54
CA VAL A 49 -2.72 1.05 9.69
C VAL A 49 -3.61 -0.18 9.83
N PRO A 50 -4.16 -0.46 11.04
CA PRO A 50 -5.05 -1.59 11.23
C PRO A 50 -6.41 -1.34 10.58
N LEU A 51 -6.98 -2.40 10.01
CA LEU A 51 -8.31 -2.41 9.42
C LEU A 51 -9.23 -3.33 10.23
N SER A 52 -10.46 -2.87 10.43
CA SER A 52 -11.56 -3.68 10.92
C SER A 52 -12.12 -4.59 9.81
N PRO A 53 -12.92 -5.63 10.17
CA PRO A 53 -13.61 -6.45 9.18
C PRO A 53 -14.47 -5.66 8.19
N GLU A 54 -15.08 -4.56 8.64
CA GLU A 54 -15.91 -3.73 7.76
C GLU A 54 -15.07 -2.90 6.78
N GLU A 55 -13.96 -2.31 7.24
CA GLU A 55 -13.04 -1.56 6.36
C GLU A 55 -12.38 -2.47 5.32
N LEU A 56 -12.00 -3.70 5.71
CA LEU A 56 -11.47 -4.67 4.77
C LEU A 56 -12.51 -5.06 3.70
N ARG A 57 -13.77 -5.27 4.10
CA ARG A 57 -14.87 -5.51 3.15
C ARG A 57 -15.08 -4.31 2.21
N GLN A 58 -15.03 -3.09 2.71
CA GLN A 58 -15.16 -1.88 1.90
C GLN A 58 -14.03 -1.76 0.89
N LYS A 59 -12.78 -2.01 1.31
CA LYS A 59 -11.61 -2.05 0.44
C LYS A 59 -11.79 -3.08 -0.68
N ARG A 60 -12.20 -4.31 -0.35
CA ARG A 60 -12.48 -5.36 -1.35
C ARG A 60 -13.53 -4.92 -2.36
N ASN A 61 -14.65 -4.37 -1.89
CA ASN A 61 -15.73 -3.91 -2.75
C ASN A 61 -15.28 -2.73 -3.65
N ALA A 62 -14.42 -1.84 -3.15
CA ALA A 62 -13.85 -0.76 -3.96
C ALA A 62 -13.00 -1.31 -5.10
N ILE A 63 -12.13 -2.30 -4.83
CA ILE A 63 -11.34 -3.00 -5.85
C ILE A 63 -12.26 -3.64 -6.90
N LEU A 64 -13.30 -4.38 -6.46
CA LEU A 64 -14.23 -5.06 -7.35
C LEU A 64 -15.04 -4.12 -8.24
N ARG A 65 -15.22 -2.84 -7.85
CA ARG A 65 -15.89 -1.85 -8.73
C ARG A 65 -15.04 -1.44 -9.93
N HIS A 66 -13.72 -1.64 -9.87
CA HIS A 66 -12.83 -1.40 -11.00
C HIS A 66 -12.81 -2.63 -11.92
N GLN A 67 -13.64 -2.64 -12.96
CA GLN A 67 -13.76 -3.76 -13.90
C GLN A 67 -12.41 -4.20 -14.51
N SER A 68 -11.48 -3.27 -14.75
CA SER A 68 -10.12 -3.58 -15.24
C SER A 68 -9.24 -4.34 -14.23
N GLN A 69 -9.68 -4.48 -12.98
CA GLN A 69 -9.04 -5.26 -11.91
C GLN A 69 -9.90 -6.47 -11.49
N MET A 70 -11.07 -6.68 -12.12
CA MET A 70 -11.95 -7.82 -11.88
C MET A 70 -11.50 -9.07 -12.67
N GLU A 71 -10.92 -8.87 -13.84
CA GLU A 71 -10.43 -9.97 -14.68
C GLU A 71 -8.98 -10.33 -14.32
N SER A 72 -8.56 -11.55 -14.67
CA SER A 72 -7.16 -11.97 -14.60
C SER A 72 -6.26 -10.88 -15.18
N ALA A 73 -5.27 -10.43 -14.42
CA ALA A 73 -4.30 -9.47 -14.95
C ALA A 73 -3.74 -10.02 -16.28
N PRO A 74 -3.68 -9.24 -17.37
CA PRO A 74 -3.22 -9.75 -18.66
C PRO A 74 -1.78 -10.28 -18.63
N PHE A 75 -1.04 -9.98 -17.56
CA PHE A 75 0.25 -10.56 -17.20
C PHE A 75 0.13 -11.23 -15.83
N LEU A 76 -0.56 -12.37 -15.78
CA LEU A 76 -0.41 -13.31 -14.68
C LEU A 76 1.00 -13.90 -14.81
N GLY A 77 1.83 -13.75 -13.78
CA GLY A 77 2.91 -14.72 -13.55
C GLY A 77 2.30 -16.05 -13.11
N ASP A 78 2.97 -16.79 -12.25
CA ASP A 78 2.46 -18.06 -11.72
C ASP A 78 1.36 -17.92 -10.63
N ASP A 79 0.82 -16.72 -10.40
CA ASP A 79 -0.18 -16.44 -9.35
C ASP A 79 -1.58 -16.27 -9.94
N GLU A 80 -2.43 -17.29 -9.79
CA GLU A 80 -3.80 -17.35 -10.33
C GLU A 80 -4.83 -16.48 -9.55
N ARG A 81 -4.45 -15.91 -8.40
CA ARG A 81 -5.37 -15.16 -7.55
C ARG A 81 -5.78 -13.83 -8.17
N LEU A 82 -7.05 -13.48 -8.03
CA LEU A 82 -7.57 -12.16 -8.42
C LEU A 82 -6.91 -11.06 -7.59
N PHE A 83 -6.84 -9.84 -8.14
CA PHE A 83 -6.18 -8.71 -7.48
C PHE A 83 -6.73 -8.45 -6.06
N TRP A 84 -8.05 -8.52 -5.88
CA TRP A 84 -8.67 -8.32 -4.56
C TRP A 84 -8.26 -9.39 -3.54
N GLN A 85 -8.12 -10.66 -3.97
CA GLN A 85 -7.71 -11.76 -3.09
C GLN A 85 -6.27 -11.54 -2.63
N ARG A 86 -5.38 -11.16 -3.54
CA ARG A 86 -3.98 -10.86 -3.23
C ARG A 86 -3.85 -9.67 -2.28
N SER A 87 -4.62 -8.61 -2.53
CA SER A 87 -4.62 -7.44 -1.66
C SER A 87 -5.12 -7.78 -0.25
N GLU A 88 -6.19 -8.57 -0.14
CA GLU A 88 -6.77 -8.99 1.14
C GLU A 88 -5.85 -9.92 1.92
N GLU A 89 -5.35 -10.99 1.29
CA GLU A 89 -4.47 -11.97 1.92
C GLU A 89 -3.16 -11.32 2.41
N ARG A 90 -2.57 -10.42 1.62
CA ARG A 90 -1.37 -9.68 2.02
C ARG A 90 -1.59 -8.90 3.31
N ASN A 91 -2.69 -8.15 3.42
CA ASN A 91 -2.94 -7.39 4.64
C ASN A 91 -3.26 -8.27 5.85
N ARG A 92 -3.94 -9.41 5.64
CA ARG A 92 -4.15 -10.41 6.70
C ARG A 92 -2.82 -11.00 7.18
N THR A 93 -1.93 -11.36 6.26
CA THR A 93 -0.59 -11.89 6.60
C THR A 93 0.23 -10.90 7.42
N THR A 94 0.18 -9.59 7.09
CA THR A 94 0.83 -8.55 7.91
C THR A 94 0.23 -8.51 9.32
N ALA A 95 -1.11 -8.56 9.44
CA ALA A 95 -1.79 -8.59 10.73
C ALA A 95 -1.45 -9.84 11.56
N ASP A 96 -1.43 -11.00 10.94
CA ASP A 96 -1.07 -12.28 11.57
C ASP A 96 0.39 -12.25 12.07
N THR A 97 1.29 -11.68 11.28
CA THR A 97 2.70 -11.54 11.68
C THR A 97 2.85 -10.61 12.88
N TYR A 98 2.14 -9.47 12.89
CA TYR A 98 2.10 -8.56 14.04
C TYR A 98 1.56 -9.27 15.29
N TRP A 99 0.50 -10.05 15.15
CA TRP A 99 -0.07 -10.82 16.25
C TRP A 99 0.91 -11.88 16.78
N GLN A 100 1.61 -12.60 15.91
CA GLN A 100 2.65 -13.56 16.29
C GLN A 100 3.83 -12.92 17.02
N LEU A 101 4.13 -11.65 16.74
CA LEU A 101 5.11 -10.85 17.47
C LEU A 101 4.60 -10.34 18.84
N GLY A 102 3.35 -10.63 19.20
CA GLY A 102 2.74 -10.27 20.48
C GLY A 102 1.96 -8.96 20.48
N LEU A 103 1.70 -8.37 19.30
CA LEU A 103 0.88 -7.17 19.16
C LEU A 103 -0.62 -7.52 19.12
N ALA A 104 -1.47 -6.48 19.12
CA ALA A 104 -2.91 -6.65 19.05
C ALA A 104 -3.34 -7.34 17.74
N SER A 105 -4.37 -8.18 17.85
CA SER A 105 -4.98 -8.84 16.69
C SER A 105 -5.90 -7.86 15.95
N TYR A 106 -5.69 -7.75 14.65
CA TYR A 106 -6.52 -6.99 13.71
C TYR A 106 -6.94 -7.88 12.54
N GLU A 107 -8.00 -7.51 11.83
CA GLU A 107 -8.45 -8.27 10.65
C GLU A 107 -7.39 -8.20 9.52
N ALA A 108 -6.81 -7.02 9.34
CA ALA A 108 -5.83 -6.74 8.30
C ALA A 108 -4.99 -5.51 8.70
N ILE A 109 -3.78 -5.39 8.17
CA ILE A 109 -2.92 -4.21 8.34
C ILE A 109 -2.41 -3.74 6.98
N GLU A 110 -2.51 -2.44 6.72
CA GLU A 110 -1.80 -1.77 5.64
C GLU A 110 -0.47 -1.21 6.12
N ALA A 111 0.56 -1.35 5.28
CA ALA A 111 1.93 -0.99 5.62
C ALA A 111 2.46 0.11 4.70
N PHE A 112 3.13 1.10 5.29
CA PHE A 112 3.74 2.20 4.56
C PHE A 112 5.14 2.53 5.11
N VAL A 113 5.92 3.17 4.24
CA VAL A 113 7.24 3.75 4.53
C VAL A 113 7.17 5.24 4.27
N GLU A 114 7.74 6.06 5.13
CA GLU A 114 7.83 7.50 4.98
C GLU A 114 8.81 7.85 3.84
N TYR A 115 8.35 8.68 2.91
CA TYR A 115 9.27 9.33 1.97
C TYR A 115 9.82 10.60 2.60
N ILE A 116 11.14 10.64 2.76
CA ILE A 116 11.88 11.81 3.21
C ILE A 116 12.45 12.51 1.96
N PRO A 117 11.97 13.73 1.61
CA PRO A 117 12.54 14.49 0.50
C PRO A 117 14.02 14.76 0.75
N VAL A 118 14.86 14.55 -0.27
CA VAL A 118 16.28 14.89 -0.19
C VAL A 118 16.40 16.42 -0.05
N GLN A 119 17.29 16.91 0.81
CA GLN A 119 17.59 18.34 0.94
C GLN A 119 18.12 18.92 -0.37
#